data_AF-A0A372Q7E4-F1
#
_entry.id   AF-A0A372Q7E4-F1
#
_cell.length_a   1.000
_cell.length_b   1.000
_cell.length_c   1.000
_cell.angle_alpha   90.00
_cell.angle_beta   90.00
_cell.angle_gamma   90.00
#
_symmetry.space_group_name_H-M   'P 1'
#
loop_
_entity.id
_entity.type
_entity.pdbx_description
1 polymer ?
#
loop_
_entity_poly.entity_id
_entity_poly.type
_entity_poly.pdbx_seq_one_letter_code
_entity_poly.pdbx_strand_id
1 'polypeptide(L)'
;RLLGSGILRVEFRDFFLADILVSLAYSLSTLRLFGCIKETGCFDVLTPLLGSLPATFRLLQTSKRCFDTLQVNHFINIGKYGTTILAIWMLYLYRNVQTPATKASWAIVQFIASTYAFGWDVKMDWALCELHSENYLLRDELGFESHWVYYFAIISNFILRMSWTLLLFFEINHDISKIIVFLIASGEMLRRCQWCIFRVENEHVNNCVQFRAIKEVPLPFPMEE
;
A
#
# COMPACT_ATOMS: atom_id res chain seq x y z
N ARG A 1 13.30 -13.69 -7.79
CA ARG A 1 12.30 -14.15 -6.79
C ARG A 1 10.94 -13.49 -7.00
N LEU A 2 10.85 -12.18 -7.18
CA LEU A 2 9.59 -11.47 -7.52
C LEU A 2 8.87 -12.01 -8.77
N LEU A 3 9.59 -12.39 -9.82
CA LEU A 3 9.00 -13.04 -11.01
C LEU A 3 8.42 -14.44 -10.73
N GLY A 4 8.83 -15.09 -9.62
CA GLY A 4 8.27 -16.35 -9.15
C GLY A 4 7.14 -16.16 -8.12
N SER A 5 6.51 -14.98 -8.09
CA SER A 5 5.37 -14.69 -7.22
C SER A 5 4.24 -15.68 -7.49
N GLY A 6 3.79 -16.39 -6.45
CA GLY A 6 2.77 -17.44 -6.57
C GLY A 6 3.33 -18.87 -6.58
N ILE A 7 4.63 -19.04 -6.81
CA ILE A 7 5.28 -20.37 -6.88
C ILE A 7 6.25 -20.55 -5.72
N LEU A 8 7.14 -19.57 -5.53
CA LEU A 8 8.18 -19.63 -4.49
C LEU A 8 7.59 -19.35 -3.10
N ARG A 9 8.22 -19.92 -2.07
CA ARG A 9 7.96 -19.55 -0.67
C ARG A 9 8.23 -18.05 -0.48
N VAL A 10 7.29 -17.36 0.15
CA VAL A 10 7.34 -15.90 0.33
C VAL A 10 7.99 -15.57 1.68
N GLU A 11 9.15 -14.93 1.64
CA GLU A 11 9.83 -14.40 2.82
C GLU A 11 9.48 -12.92 3.08
N PHE A 12 9.84 -12.39 4.25
CA PHE A 12 9.62 -10.97 4.59
C PHE A 12 10.22 -10.03 3.56
N ARG A 13 11.43 -10.32 3.08
CA ARG A 13 12.14 -9.51 2.07
C ARG A 13 11.40 -9.46 0.73
N ASP A 14 10.82 -10.58 0.30
CA ASP A 14 10.04 -10.66 -0.94
C ASP A 14 8.76 -9.84 -0.83
N PHE A 15 8.08 -9.95 0.31
CA PHE A 15 6.90 -9.13 0.65
C PHE A 15 7.23 -7.64 0.66
N PHE A 16 8.33 -7.26 1.34
CA PHE A 16 8.74 -5.87 1.54
C PHE A 16 9.11 -5.19 0.23
N LEU A 17 9.93 -5.86 -0.59
CA LEU A 17 10.32 -5.33 -1.90
C LEU A 17 9.13 -5.25 -2.86
N ALA A 18 8.25 -6.24 -2.84
CA ALA A 18 7.06 -6.23 -3.68
C ALA A 18 6.11 -5.09 -3.28
N ASP A 19 5.99 -4.78 -1.99
CA ASP A 19 5.22 -3.62 -1.55
C ASP A 19 5.83 -2.32 -2.05
N ILE A 20 7.16 -2.13 -1.96
CA ILE A 20 7.83 -0.95 -2.54
C ILE A 20 7.50 -0.78 -4.03
N LEU A 21 7.50 -1.87 -4.81
CA LEU A 21 7.14 -1.84 -6.23
C LEU A 21 5.71 -1.33 -6.48
N VAL A 22 4.76 -1.52 -5.55
CA VAL A 22 3.40 -0.99 -5.70
C VAL A 22 3.39 0.54 -5.78
N SER A 23 4.34 1.23 -5.14
CA SER A 23 4.46 2.70 -5.28
C SER A 23 4.97 3.13 -6.66
N LEU A 24 5.54 2.20 -7.44
CA LEU A 24 5.99 2.48 -8.81
C LEU A 24 4.90 2.22 -9.86
N ALA A 25 3.68 1.86 -9.45
CA ALA A 25 2.57 1.58 -10.38
C ALA A 25 2.29 2.75 -11.34
N TYR A 26 2.33 4.00 -10.85
CA TYR A 26 2.15 5.19 -11.68
C TYR A 26 3.31 5.39 -12.68
N SER A 27 4.56 5.17 -12.23
CA SER A 27 5.72 5.25 -13.12
C SER A 27 5.66 4.17 -14.20
N LEU A 28 5.26 2.95 -13.85
CA LEU A 28 5.11 1.83 -14.77
C LEU A 28 4.00 2.07 -15.80
N SER A 29 2.86 2.62 -15.40
CA SER A 29 1.81 2.99 -16.37
C SER A 29 2.25 4.15 -17.26
N THR A 30 3.03 5.09 -16.72
CA THR A 30 3.60 6.23 -17.48
C THR A 30 4.65 5.79 -18.51
N LEU A 31 5.31 4.64 -18.33
CA LEU A 31 6.21 4.08 -19.36
C LEU A 31 5.49 3.88 -20.70
N ARG A 32 4.19 3.56 -20.67
CA ARG A 32 3.36 3.44 -21.88
C ARG A 32 3.32 4.74 -22.67
N LEU A 33 3.33 5.87 -21.97
CA LEU A 33 3.22 7.20 -22.56
C LEU A 33 4.46 7.55 -23.39
N PHE A 34 5.67 7.21 -22.92
CA PHE A 34 6.92 7.49 -23.66
C PHE A 34 6.96 6.84 -25.04
N GLY A 35 6.43 5.62 -25.17
CA GLY A 35 6.42 4.87 -26.43
C GLY A 35 5.39 5.36 -27.46
N CYS A 36 4.49 6.28 -27.09
CA CYS A 36 3.34 6.65 -27.93
C CYS A 36 3.06 8.17 -27.91
N ILE A 37 4.09 8.97 -27.61
CA ILE A 37 4.07 10.43 -27.75
C ILE A 37 3.66 10.88 -29.18
N LYS A 38 3.88 10.04 -30.20
CA LYS A 38 3.61 10.36 -31.62
C LYS A 38 2.29 9.79 -32.18
N GLU A 39 1.57 8.95 -31.44
CA GLU A 39 0.32 8.33 -31.92
C GLU A 39 -0.90 8.82 -31.15
N THR A 40 -2.02 9.00 -31.85
CA THR A 40 -3.32 9.26 -31.23
C THR A 40 -3.84 7.97 -30.59
N GLY A 41 -3.91 7.91 -29.25
CA GLY A 41 -4.45 6.75 -28.52
C GLY A 41 -3.52 6.15 -27.46
N CYS A 42 -2.84 6.99 -26.68
CA CYS A 42 -1.78 6.60 -25.76
C CYS A 42 -2.26 5.91 -24.45
N PHE A 43 -3.57 5.81 -24.26
CA PHE A 43 -4.21 5.22 -23.09
C PHE A 43 -4.99 3.95 -23.47
N ASP A 44 -4.25 2.95 -23.95
CA ASP A 44 -4.76 1.65 -24.38
C ASP A 44 -4.69 0.60 -23.25
N VAL A 45 -5.06 -0.64 -23.56
CA VAL A 45 -5.08 -1.78 -22.63
C VAL A 45 -3.72 -2.05 -21.96
N LEU A 46 -2.61 -1.63 -22.58
CA LEU A 46 -1.28 -1.81 -22.01
C LEU A 46 -1.04 -0.88 -20.80
N THR A 47 -1.73 0.26 -20.73
CA THR A 47 -1.64 1.21 -19.60
C THR A 47 -2.09 0.60 -18.26
N PRO A 48 -3.34 0.09 -18.13
CA PRO A 48 -3.77 -0.56 -16.88
C PRO A 48 -3.04 -1.88 -16.63
N LEU A 49 -2.58 -2.58 -17.67
CA LEU A 49 -1.79 -3.81 -17.53
C LEU A 49 -0.44 -3.52 -16.81
N LEU A 50 0.32 -2.53 -17.28
CA LEU A 50 1.57 -2.12 -16.65
C LEU A 50 1.35 -1.52 -15.26
N GLY A 51 0.30 -0.72 -15.09
CA GLY A 51 -0.04 -0.11 -13.79
C GLY A 51 -0.47 -1.12 -12.73
N SER A 52 -1.18 -2.19 -13.12
CA SER A 52 -1.66 -3.23 -12.21
C SER A 52 -0.62 -4.33 -11.92
N LEU A 53 0.46 -4.41 -12.70
CA LEU A 53 1.49 -5.44 -12.59
C LEU A 53 2.07 -5.59 -11.17
N PRO A 54 2.45 -4.51 -10.45
CA PRO A 54 2.92 -4.63 -9.07
C PRO A 54 1.88 -5.23 -8.12
N ALA A 55 0.62 -4.79 -8.22
CA ALA A 55 -0.48 -5.29 -7.40
C ALA A 55 -0.79 -6.76 -7.73
N THR A 56 -0.65 -7.17 -8.98
CA THR A 56 -0.79 -8.57 -9.41
C THR A 56 0.28 -9.46 -8.78
N PHE A 57 1.55 -9.02 -8.74
CA PHE A 57 2.60 -9.78 -8.05
C PHE A 57 2.27 -9.98 -6.57
N ARG A 58 1.76 -8.93 -5.90
CA ARG A 58 1.34 -9.01 -4.51
C ARG A 58 0.17 -9.95 -4.31
N LEU A 59 -0.84 -9.88 -5.19
CA LEU A 59 -1.97 -10.78 -5.19
C LEU A 59 -1.52 -12.23 -5.30
N LEU A 60 -0.62 -12.55 -6.24
CA LEU A 60 -0.09 -13.91 -6.40
C LEU A 60 0.70 -14.40 -5.17
N GLN A 61 1.55 -13.54 -4.59
CA GLN A 61 2.27 -13.86 -3.36
C GLN A 61 1.32 -14.14 -2.19
N THR A 62 0.31 -13.30 -2.01
CA THR A 62 -0.63 -13.47 -0.90
C THR A 62 -1.58 -14.65 -1.12
N SER A 63 -1.95 -14.95 -2.37
CA SER A 63 -2.69 -16.16 -2.72
C SER A 63 -1.89 -17.42 -2.38
N LYS A 64 -0.59 -17.46 -2.72
CA LYS A 64 0.27 -18.58 -2.33
C LYS A 64 0.33 -18.78 -0.83
N ARG A 65 0.57 -17.70 -0.07
CA ARG A 65 0.58 -17.76 1.41
C ARG A 65 -0.77 -18.19 1.98
N CYS A 66 -1.85 -17.77 1.34
CA CYS A 66 -3.21 -18.16 1.69
C CYS A 66 -3.41 -19.66 1.54
N PHE A 67 -3.01 -20.25 0.42
CA PHE A 67 -3.06 -21.70 0.22
C PHE A 67 -2.13 -22.47 1.16
N ASP A 68 -0.96 -21.92 1.47
CA ASP A 68 0.02 -22.61 2.32
C ASP A 68 -0.34 -22.62 3.81
N THR A 69 -0.99 -21.57 4.31
CA THR A 69 -1.19 -21.36 5.76
C THR A 69 -2.65 -21.26 6.19
N LEU A 70 -3.57 -21.04 5.23
CA LEU A 70 -5.01 -20.86 5.46
C LEU A 70 -5.35 -19.76 6.49
N GLN A 71 -4.45 -18.79 6.71
CA GLN A 71 -4.69 -17.69 7.63
C GLN A 71 -5.60 -16.62 7.02
N VAL A 72 -6.60 -16.18 7.79
CA VAL A 72 -7.60 -15.17 7.39
C VAL A 72 -6.96 -13.87 6.88
N ASN A 73 -5.87 -13.43 7.50
CA ASN A 73 -5.15 -12.22 7.11
C ASN A 73 -4.68 -12.26 5.64
N HIS A 74 -4.34 -13.43 5.12
CA HIS A 74 -3.94 -13.57 3.73
C HIS A 74 -5.13 -13.45 2.76
N PHE A 75 -6.31 -13.95 3.14
CA PHE A 75 -7.55 -13.76 2.36
C PHE A 75 -7.94 -12.27 2.29
N ILE A 76 -7.87 -11.57 3.43
CA ILE A 76 -8.13 -10.13 3.51
C ILE A 76 -7.14 -9.38 2.58
N ASN A 77 -5.85 -9.72 2.63
CA ASN A 77 -4.84 -9.10 1.78
C ASN A 77 -5.07 -9.35 0.27
N ILE A 78 -5.62 -10.51 -0.12
CA ILE A 78 -6.02 -10.77 -1.52
C ILE A 78 -7.06 -9.74 -1.96
N GLY A 79 -8.08 -9.49 -1.13
CA GLY A 79 -9.10 -8.48 -1.38
C GLY A 79 -8.52 -7.07 -1.53
N LYS A 80 -7.51 -6.70 -0.73
CA LYS A 80 -6.81 -5.42 -0.83
C LYS A 80 -6.18 -5.19 -2.21
N TYR A 81 -5.41 -6.16 -2.70
CA TYR A 81 -4.79 -6.03 -4.03
C TYR A 81 -5.80 -6.21 -5.16
N GLY A 82 -6.83 -7.05 -4.98
CA GLY A 82 -7.91 -7.20 -5.95
C GLY A 82 -8.68 -5.90 -6.18
N THR A 83 -9.04 -5.18 -5.11
CA THR A 83 -9.68 -3.86 -5.20
C THR A 83 -8.78 -2.81 -5.85
N THR A 84 -7.47 -2.86 -5.59
CA THR A 84 -6.47 -1.99 -6.25
C THR A 84 -6.43 -2.24 -7.77
N ILE A 85 -6.37 -3.51 -8.19
CA ILE A 85 -6.38 -3.89 -9.61
C ILE A 85 -7.69 -3.42 -10.25
N LEU A 86 -8.83 -3.69 -9.61
CA LEU A 86 -10.15 -3.27 -10.11
C LEU A 86 -10.24 -1.75 -10.28
N ALA A 87 -9.70 -0.96 -9.34
CA ALA A 87 -9.69 0.50 -9.44
C ALA A 87 -8.91 0.99 -10.68
N ILE A 88 -7.77 0.37 -10.99
CA ILE A 88 -6.95 0.70 -12.17
C ILE A 88 -7.71 0.39 -13.46
N TRP A 89 -8.38 -0.75 -13.54
CA TRP A 89 -9.18 -1.12 -14.72
C TRP A 89 -10.45 -0.27 -14.87
N MET A 90 -11.08 0.13 -13.77
CA MET A 90 -12.22 1.05 -13.82
C MET A 90 -11.81 2.46 -14.24
N LEU A 91 -10.62 2.92 -13.83
CA LEU A 91 -10.03 4.15 -14.36
C LEU A 91 -9.86 4.03 -15.88
N TYR A 92 -9.39 2.87 -16.34
CA TYR A 92 -9.23 2.63 -17.77
C TYR A 92 -10.55 2.74 -18.53
N LEU A 93 -11.60 2.09 -18.03
CA LEU A 93 -12.94 2.15 -18.60
C LEU A 93 -13.50 3.58 -18.63
N TYR A 94 -13.36 4.32 -17.52
CA TYR A 94 -13.81 5.71 -17.43
C TYR A 94 -13.13 6.60 -18.48
N ARG A 95 -11.81 6.49 -18.67
CA ARG A 95 -11.06 7.32 -19.63
C ARG A 95 -11.44 7.06 -21.08
N ASN A 96 -11.84 5.83 -21.42
CA ASN A 96 -12.23 5.45 -22.78
C ASN A 96 -13.71 5.73 -23.10
N VAL A 97 -14.61 5.49 -22.15
CA VAL A 97 -16.07 5.60 -22.37
C VAL A 97 -16.60 6.99 -21.97
N GLN A 98 -16.02 7.62 -20.95
CA GLN A 98 -16.29 8.98 -20.50
C GLN A 98 -17.75 9.30 -20.14
N THR A 99 -18.50 8.32 -19.65
CA THR A 99 -19.88 8.53 -19.17
C THR A 99 -19.93 8.85 -17.67
N PRO A 100 -20.96 9.57 -17.18
CA PRO A 100 -21.13 9.81 -15.74
C PRO A 100 -21.18 8.52 -14.91
N ALA A 101 -21.79 7.46 -15.46
CA ALA A 101 -21.85 6.15 -14.81
C ALA A 101 -20.45 5.53 -14.61
N THR A 102 -19.59 5.57 -15.64
CA THR A 102 -18.21 5.05 -15.53
C THR A 102 -17.33 5.90 -14.60
N LYS A 103 -17.56 7.21 -14.55
CA LYS A 103 -16.88 8.10 -13.58
C LYS A 103 -17.27 7.74 -12.15
N ALA A 104 -18.57 7.58 -11.88
CA ALA A 104 -19.09 7.25 -10.57
C ALA A 104 -18.63 5.86 -10.11
N SER A 105 -18.69 4.86 -10.98
CA SER A 105 -18.22 3.50 -10.65
C SER A 105 -16.73 3.48 -10.34
N TRP A 106 -15.89 4.16 -11.14
CA TRP A 106 -14.48 4.31 -10.84
C TRP A 106 -14.24 4.99 -9.49
N ALA A 107 -14.90 6.12 -9.22
CA ALA A 107 -14.72 6.86 -7.97
C ALA A 107 -15.08 6.03 -6.73
N ILE A 108 -16.17 5.24 -6.78
CA ILE A 108 -16.59 4.35 -5.69
C ILE A 108 -15.54 3.26 -5.47
N VAL A 109 -15.10 2.58 -6.53
CA VAL A 109 -14.10 1.51 -6.43
C VAL A 109 -12.77 2.06 -5.93
N GLN A 110 -12.34 3.23 -6.43
CA GLN A 110 -11.11 3.89 -6.01
C GLN A 110 -11.17 4.31 -4.53
N PHE A 111 -12.32 4.80 -4.06
CA PHE A 111 -12.52 5.14 -2.65
C PHE A 111 -12.43 3.90 -1.74
N ILE A 112 -13.06 2.79 -2.14
CA ILE A 112 -12.98 1.50 -1.42
C ILE A 112 -11.52 1.02 -1.37
N ALA A 113 -10.83 0.98 -2.52
CA ALA A 113 -9.45 0.54 -2.60
C ALA A 113 -8.51 1.41 -1.73
N SER A 114 -8.70 2.72 -1.74
CA SER A 114 -7.87 3.68 -0.98
C SER A 114 -8.10 3.54 0.53
N THR A 115 -9.37 3.41 0.96
CA THR A 115 -9.73 3.23 2.37
C THR A 115 -9.28 1.89 2.90
N TYR A 116 -9.42 0.82 2.10
CA TYR A 116 -8.92 -0.50 2.46
C TYR A 116 -7.40 -0.48 2.66
N ALA A 117 -6.66 0.05 1.68
CA ALA A 117 -5.22 0.10 1.76
C ALA A 117 -4.73 1.02 2.90
N PHE A 118 -5.43 2.12 3.20
CA PHE A 118 -5.17 2.94 4.39
C PHE A 118 -5.35 2.14 5.69
N GLY A 119 -6.49 1.47 5.84
CA GLY A 119 -6.75 0.63 7.02
C GLY A 119 -5.74 -0.49 7.17
N TRP A 120 -5.28 -1.08 6.06
CA TRP A 120 -4.24 -2.10 6.07
C TRP A 120 -2.89 -1.54 6.55
N ASP A 121 -2.46 -0.38 6.03
CA ASP A 121 -1.19 0.22 6.45
C ASP A 121 -1.19 0.47 7.96
N VAL A 122 -2.24 1.11 8.49
CA VAL A 122 -2.28 1.52 9.89
C VAL A 122 -2.48 0.31 10.82
N LYS A 123 -3.44 -0.57 10.52
CA LYS A 123 -3.79 -1.67 11.44
C LYS A 123 -2.91 -2.90 11.27
N MET A 124 -2.55 -3.27 10.05
CA MET A 124 -1.86 -4.54 9.79
C MET A 124 -0.35 -4.33 9.67
N ASP A 125 0.08 -3.38 8.85
CA ASP A 125 1.50 -3.20 8.57
C ASP A 125 2.21 -2.48 9.72
N TRP A 126 1.58 -1.46 10.29
CA TRP A 126 2.11 -0.68 11.40
C TRP A 126 1.62 -1.17 12.77
N ALA A 127 0.63 -2.06 12.84
CA ALA A 127 0.03 -2.53 14.10
C ALA A 127 -0.31 -1.38 15.06
N LEU A 128 -1.00 -0.36 14.54
CA LEU A 128 -1.55 0.76 15.28
C LEU A 128 -3.09 0.67 15.29
N CYS A 129 -3.74 1.64 15.93
CA CYS A 129 -5.18 1.68 16.23
C CYS A 129 -5.63 0.58 17.21
N GLU A 130 -4.83 0.33 18.24
CA GLU A 130 -5.28 -0.41 19.42
C GLU A 130 -6.10 0.52 20.31
N LEU A 131 -7.32 0.09 20.65
CA LEU A 131 -8.27 0.87 21.47
C LEU A 131 -8.08 0.65 22.97
N HIS A 132 -7.37 -0.43 23.34
CA HIS A 132 -7.18 -0.89 24.72
C HIS A 132 -5.71 -0.81 25.15
N SER A 133 -5.00 0.21 24.67
CA SER A 133 -3.62 0.51 25.00
C SER A 133 -3.53 1.74 25.90
N GLU A 134 -2.42 1.89 26.61
CA GLU A 134 -2.14 3.08 27.42
C GLU A 134 -1.98 4.32 26.53
N ASN A 135 -1.47 4.13 25.31
CA ASN A 135 -1.32 5.16 24.29
C ASN A 135 -2.54 5.18 23.35
N TYR A 136 -3.42 6.17 23.45
CA TYR A 136 -4.65 6.24 22.64
C TYR A 136 -4.41 6.05 21.12
N LEU A 137 -5.00 4.99 20.53
CA LEU A 137 -4.85 4.57 19.12
C LEU A 137 -3.45 4.13 18.69
N LEU A 138 -2.48 4.04 19.59
CA LEU A 138 -1.16 3.47 19.35
C LEU A 138 -1.05 2.16 20.14
N ARG A 139 -0.03 1.35 19.90
CA ARG A 139 0.28 0.19 20.74
C ARG A 139 1.13 0.62 21.94
N ASP A 140 1.25 -0.24 22.94
CA ASP A 140 2.03 0.05 24.16
C ASP A 140 3.54 0.07 23.87
N GLU A 141 4.03 -0.91 23.11
CA GLU A 141 5.45 -1.02 22.76
C GLU A 141 5.76 -0.25 21.47
N LEU A 142 6.42 0.91 21.59
CA LEU A 142 6.78 1.78 20.47
C LEU A 142 8.30 1.93 20.36
N GLY A 143 8.83 1.79 19.14
CA GLY A 143 10.25 1.96 18.87
C GLY A 143 10.73 3.41 18.85
N PHE A 144 9.84 4.39 18.66
CA PHE A 144 10.17 5.81 18.74
C PHE A 144 9.63 6.42 20.03
N GLU A 145 10.49 7.10 20.79
CA GLU A 145 10.12 7.82 22.02
C GLU A 145 9.04 8.88 21.77
N SER A 146 9.02 9.45 20.58
CA SER A 146 8.19 10.60 20.23
C SER A 146 6.89 10.19 19.55
N HIS A 147 5.81 10.08 20.33
CA HIS A 147 4.48 9.64 19.89
C HIS A 147 3.89 10.44 18.71
N TRP A 148 4.17 11.75 18.60
CA TRP A 148 3.61 12.58 17.52
C TRP A 148 3.99 12.09 16.12
N VAL A 149 5.12 11.39 15.99
CA VAL A 149 5.62 10.85 14.72
C VAL A 149 4.66 9.82 14.13
N TYR A 150 4.02 9.01 14.98
CA TYR A 150 3.01 8.03 14.57
C TYR A 150 1.73 8.72 14.09
N TYR A 151 1.22 9.71 14.84
CA TYR A 151 0.03 10.45 14.43
C TYR A 151 0.24 11.25 13.13
N PHE A 152 1.41 11.87 12.99
CA PHE A 152 1.80 12.54 11.75
C PHE A 152 1.77 11.57 10.57
N ALA A 153 2.35 10.38 10.72
CA ALA A 153 2.36 9.35 9.68
C ALA A 153 0.95 8.86 9.32
N ILE A 154 0.07 8.69 10.30
CA ILE A 154 -1.34 8.31 10.07
C ILE A 154 -2.05 9.40 9.24
N ILE A 155 -1.94 10.66 9.67
CA ILE A 155 -2.61 11.79 9.00
C ILE A 155 -2.04 12.01 7.60
N SER A 156 -0.71 12.03 7.43
CA SER A 156 -0.07 12.22 6.13
C SER A 156 -0.41 11.07 5.17
N ASN A 157 -0.43 9.83 5.66
CA ASN A 157 -0.82 8.66 4.84
C ASN A 157 -2.29 8.77 4.37
N PHE A 158 -3.20 9.21 5.24
CA PHE A 158 -4.60 9.41 4.87
C PHE A 158 -4.76 10.47 3.77
N ILE A 159 -4.17 11.66 3.96
CA ILE A 159 -4.25 12.77 3.00
C ILE A 159 -3.68 12.33 1.64
N LEU A 160 -2.50 11.71 1.63
CA LEU A 160 -1.85 11.29 0.39
C LEU A 160 -2.60 10.15 -0.31
N ARG A 161 -3.22 9.23 0.44
CA ARG A 161 -4.08 8.19 -0.14
C ARG A 161 -5.37 8.73 -0.73
N MET A 162 -5.85 9.87 -0.28
CA MET A 162 -7.02 10.56 -0.85
C MET A 162 -6.64 11.60 -1.91
N SER A 163 -5.37 11.71 -2.29
CA SER A 163 -4.90 12.66 -3.32
C SER A 163 -5.56 12.46 -4.69
N TRP A 164 -6.04 11.25 -5.02
CA TRP A 164 -6.77 10.98 -6.25
C TRP A 164 -8.05 11.80 -6.38
N THR A 165 -8.65 12.26 -5.27
CA THR A 165 -9.84 13.11 -5.27
C THR A 165 -9.59 14.46 -5.95
N LEU A 166 -8.33 14.92 -5.99
CA LEU A 166 -7.95 16.13 -6.73
C LEU A 166 -8.28 16.00 -8.24
N LEU A 167 -8.27 14.79 -8.79
CA LEU A 167 -8.66 14.51 -10.17
C LEU A 167 -10.17 14.68 -10.42
N LEU A 168 -11.00 14.71 -9.37
CA LEU A 168 -12.44 14.92 -9.49
C LEU A 168 -12.84 16.39 -9.47
N PHE A 169 -12.13 17.20 -8.67
CA PHE A 169 -12.51 18.59 -8.37
C PHE A 169 -11.83 19.62 -9.26
N PHE A 170 -10.60 19.34 -9.71
CA PHE A 170 -9.86 20.30 -10.51
C PHE A 170 -9.90 19.93 -11.99
N GLU A 171 -10.48 20.82 -12.81
CA GLU A 171 -10.17 20.89 -14.24
C GLU A 171 -8.80 21.54 -14.37
N ILE A 172 -7.76 20.71 -14.28
CA ILE A 172 -6.41 21.25 -14.11
C ILE A 172 -5.89 21.81 -15.43
N ASN A 173 -5.76 23.14 -15.52
CA ASN A 173 -5.01 23.83 -16.56
C ASN A 173 -3.59 23.25 -16.69
N HIS A 174 -3.03 23.24 -17.91
CA HIS A 174 -1.79 22.52 -18.23
C HIS A 174 -0.60 22.79 -17.29
N ASP A 175 -0.40 24.01 -16.80
CA ASP A 175 0.75 24.33 -15.94
C ASP A 175 0.53 24.03 -14.45
N ILE A 176 -0.67 24.27 -13.93
CA ILE A 176 -1.05 23.89 -12.56
C ILE A 176 -0.98 22.36 -12.39
N SER A 177 -1.25 21.62 -13.48
CA SER A 177 -1.22 20.15 -13.52
C SER A 177 0.15 19.59 -13.24
N LYS A 178 1.22 20.21 -13.76
CA LYS A 178 2.59 19.73 -13.59
C LYS A 178 3.04 19.83 -12.12
N ILE A 179 2.75 20.96 -11.47
CA ILE A 179 3.11 21.19 -10.06
C ILE A 179 2.36 20.21 -9.17
N ILE A 180 1.05 20.05 -9.37
CA ILE A 180 0.23 19.11 -8.59
C ILE A 180 0.75 17.68 -8.74
N VAL A 181 1.02 17.23 -9.98
CA VAL A 181 1.56 15.88 -10.22
C VAL A 181 2.91 15.69 -9.55
N PHE A 182 3.80 16.70 -9.60
CA PHE A 182 5.10 16.65 -8.91
C PHE A 182 4.95 16.54 -7.39
N LEU A 183 4.05 17.33 -6.79
CA LEU A 183 3.79 17.29 -5.34
C LEU A 183 3.18 15.96 -4.91
N ILE A 184 2.23 15.40 -5.69
CA ILE A 184 1.65 14.08 -5.42
C ILE A 184 2.73 12.99 -5.53
N ALA A 185 3.59 13.04 -6.56
CA ALA A 185 4.67 12.07 -6.72
C ALA A 185 5.69 12.14 -5.58
N SER A 186 6.07 13.35 -5.16
CA SER A 186 6.95 13.57 -4.00
C SER A 186 6.29 13.08 -2.71
N GLY A 187 5.00 13.34 -2.54
CA GLY A 187 4.20 12.84 -1.42
C GLY A 187 4.14 11.31 -1.38
N GLU A 188 3.91 10.65 -2.51
CA GLU A 188 3.91 9.18 -2.61
C GLU A 188 5.26 8.58 -2.22
N MET A 189 6.37 9.22 -2.60
CA MET A 189 7.70 8.83 -2.15
C MET A 189 7.85 8.93 -0.64
N LEU A 190 7.47 10.07 -0.04
CA LEU A 190 7.50 10.27 1.42
C LEU A 190 6.64 9.24 2.15
N ARG A 191 5.43 8.98 1.66
CA ARG A 191 4.50 7.97 2.20
C ARG A 191 5.13 6.58 2.21
N ARG A 192 5.85 6.21 1.15
CA ARG A 192 6.56 4.93 1.10
C ARG A 192 7.75 4.88 2.05
N CYS A 193 8.52 5.95 2.17
CA CYS A 193 9.61 6.05 3.16
C CYS A 193 9.07 5.87 4.58
N GLN A 194 7.96 6.55 4.92
CA GLN A 194 7.25 6.36 6.19
C GLN A 194 6.84 4.91 6.38
N TRP A 195 6.16 4.32 5.38
CA TRP A 195 5.72 2.93 5.45
C TRP A 195 6.88 1.97 5.69
N CYS A 196 8.03 2.14 5.02
CA CYS A 196 9.21 1.32 5.21
C CYS A 196 9.73 1.39 6.65
N ILE A 197 9.82 2.60 7.22
CA ILE A 197 10.30 2.83 8.58
C ILE A 197 9.38 2.13 9.59
N PHE A 198 8.09 2.44 9.57
CA PHE A 198 7.13 1.87 10.53
C PHE A 198 6.89 0.37 10.33
N ARG A 199 6.98 -0.14 9.09
CA ARG A 199 6.87 -1.58 8.85
C ARG A 199 8.06 -2.34 9.45
N VAL A 200 9.27 -1.82 9.30
CA VAL A 200 10.49 -2.41 9.88
C VAL A 200 10.47 -2.28 11.40
N GLU A 201 10.06 -1.12 11.92
CA GLU A 201 9.94 -0.90 13.36
C GLU A 201 8.91 -1.83 14.00
N ASN A 202 7.72 -2.00 13.41
CA ASN A 202 6.72 -2.96 13.89
C ASN A 202 7.26 -4.40 13.87
N GLU A 203 7.94 -4.81 12.80
CA GLU A 203 8.55 -6.14 12.72
C GLU A 203 9.66 -6.31 13.77
N HIS A 204 10.44 -5.26 14.05
CA HIS A 204 11.47 -5.28 15.09
C HIS A 204 10.87 -5.43 16.49
N VAL A 205 9.90 -4.58 16.84
CA VAL A 205 9.19 -4.63 18.13
C VAL A 205 8.57 -6.00 18.33
N ASN A 206 7.85 -6.53 17.33
CA ASN A 206 7.22 -7.85 17.44
C ASN A 206 8.26 -8.97 17.63
N ASN A 207 9.42 -8.90 16.97
CA ASN A 207 10.49 -9.87 17.18
C ASN A 207 11.14 -9.79 18.56
N CYS A 208 11.23 -8.59 19.15
CA CYS A 208 11.71 -8.40 20.52
C CYS A 208 10.71 -8.94 21.55
N VAL A 209 9.42 -8.62 21.42
CA VAL A 209 8.35 -9.10 22.31
C VAL A 209 8.21 -10.63 22.25
N GLN A 210 8.38 -11.22 21.07
CA GLN A 210 8.33 -12.67 20.89
C GLN A 210 9.65 -13.38 21.24
N PHE A 211 10.63 -12.67 21.83
CA PHE A 211 11.97 -13.16 22.18
C PHE A 211 12.75 -13.79 21.02
N ARG A 212 12.38 -13.52 19.76
CA ARG A 212 13.08 -14.04 18.58
C ARG A 212 14.38 -13.30 18.30
N ALA A 213 14.51 -12.08 18.81
CA ALA A 213 15.70 -11.25 18.70
C ALA A 213 16.66 -11.37 19.90
N ILE A 214 16.26 -12.08 20.96
CA ILE A 214 16.99 -12.13 22.23
C ILE A 214 17.52 -13.56 22.43
N LYS A 215 18.80 -13.68 22.80
CA LYS A 215 19.47 -14.99 22.98
C LYS A 215 19.06 -15.69 24.27
N GLU A 216 18.63 -14.92 25.27
CA GLU A 216 18.22 -15.41 26.58
C GLU A 216 16.73 -15.15 26.76
N VAL A 217 15.97 -16.25 26.86
CA VAL A 217 14.54 -16.21 27.16
C VAL A 217 14.39 -16.23 28.69
N PRO A 218 13.69 -15.26 29.30
CA PRO A 218 13.46 -15.28 30.74
C PRO A 218 12.69 -16.55 31.13
N LEU A 219 13.13 -17.20 32.22
CA LEU A 219 12.47 -18.39 32.73
C LEU A 219 11.06 -18.02 33.24
N PRO A 220 10.05 -18.89 33.04
CA PRO A 220 8.67 -18.60 33.44
C PRO A 220 8.44 -18.70 34.96
N PHE A 221 9.49 -18.93 35.75
CA PHE A 221 9.45 -19.03 37.20
C PHE A 221 10.55 -18.16 37.82
N PRO A 222 10.29 -17.58 39.00
CA PRO A 222 11.30 -16.81 39.72
C PRO A 222 12.47 -17.73 40.09
N MET A 223 13.69 -17.21 39.93
CA MET A 223 14.88 -17.85 40.49
C MET A 223 14.80 -17.66 42.00
N GLU A 224 14.69 -18.76 42.75
CA GLU A 224 14.93 -18.70 44.20
C GLU A 224 16.41 -18.32 44.41
N GLU A 225 16.63 -17.20 45.12
CA GLU A 225 17.97 -16.73 45.54
C GLU A 225 18.60 -17.66 46.59
#